data_AF-A0A1H7CBZ5-F1
#
_entry.id   AF-A0A1H7CBZ5-F1
#
_cell.length_a   1.000
_cell.length_b   1.000
_cell.length_c   1.000
_cell.angle_alpha   90.00
_cell.angle_beta   90.00
_cell.angle_gamma   90.00
#
_symmetry.space_group_name_H-M   'P 1'
#
loop_
_entity.id
_entity.type
_entity.pdbx_description
1 polymer ?
#
loop_
_entity_poly.entity_id
_entity_poly.type
_entity_poly.pdbx_seq_one_letter_code
_entity_poly.pdbx_strand_id
1 'polypeptide(L)'
;MPPFAAQDLLSVREVAAHPNKPSWANLVAHIHVDPVPQDLCGPGLYALFLDGALFYIGLHVGADADPGLPVLERWKLHVVGQTLRAKAISFSPTPLNQVLRGPDASGLADDLAACLPNGRDTDCHAATPHPLLGGSHCTAQKAAFASAHWDSLRSAAPDALLARITCLFRPLPAGWDALLDGAAGRERGDWVREQWLRPAETRLVERFRPICNACIPIGTHHPRLDAGEVGAALETIFPAALPPFDRAVYDARVARRRPAPRALVEAYAAPGTVADDHVAELAEDEGLSRGELAFRQRLSPAGSSLVDALLDACPAPFQPYFTNVPDLRIRLGEAGRTLMMLRTARGQLHCFSKADVATVAALKTGPDLGLERGLAAEPVENDPMRSRVTLDPATATPALLLAIAQAAAEAVAD
;
A
#
# COMPACT_ATOMS: atom_id res chain seq x y z
N MET A 1 30.46 2.90 -10.40
CA MET A 1 29.86 2.38 -9.16
C MET A 1 30.04 0.87 -9.11
N PRO A 2 30.67 0.33 -8.07
CA PRO A 2 30.83 -1.11 -7.92
C PRO A 2 29.50 -1.79 -7.55
N PRO A 3 29.25 -3.03 -8.02
CA PRO A 3 28.16 -3.85 -7.54
C PRO A 3 28.47 -4.45 -6.15
N PHE A 4 27.43 -4.60 -5.34
CA PHE A 4 27.49 -5.27 -4.04
C PHE A 4 26.76 -6.61 -4.12
N ALA A 5 27.37 -7.69 -3.62
CA ALA A 5 26.63 -8.94 -3.45
C ALA A 5 25.76 -8.83 -2.18
N ALA A 6 24.49 -9.25 -2.25
CA ALA A 6 23.58 -9.12 -1.11
C ALA A 6 24.04 -9.95 0.10
N GLN A 7 24.68 -11.09 -0.15
CA GLN A 7 25.25 -11.96 0.90
C GLN A 7 26.36 -11.31 1.73
N ASP A 8 27.02 -10.27 1.21
CA ASP A 8 28.09 -9.57 1.93
C ASP A 8 27.55 -8.50 2.91
N LEU A 9 26.24 -8.22 2.84
CA LEU A 9 25.60 -7.11 3.55
C LEU A 9 24.40 -7.55 4.40
N LEU A 10 23.71 -8.60 3.94
CA LEU A 10 22.47 -9.11 4.52
C LEU A 10 22.61 -10.59 4.87
N SER A 11 21.93 -11.01 5.92
CA SER A 11 21.72 -12.43 6.22
C SER A 11 20.24 -12.76 6.08
N VAL A 12 19.92 -13.99 5.72
CA VAL A 12 18.54 -14.48 5.69
C VAL A 12 18.47 -15.73 6.54
N ARG A 13 17.44 -15.81 7.38
CA ARG A 13 17.18 -17.00 8.21
C ARG A 13 15.81 -17.58 7.90
N GLU A 14 15.73 -18.89 7.96
CA GLU A 14 14.45 -19.59 7.97
C GLU A 14 13.78 -19.45 9.35
N VAL A 15 12.47 -19.30 9.32
CA VAL A 15 11.58 -19.25 10.47
C VAL A 15 10.33 -20.04 10.17
N ALA A 16 9.55 -20.41 11.20
CA ALA A 16 8.24 -21.00 10.94
C ALA A 16 7.39 -20.05 10.08
N ALA A 17 6.84 -20.58 8.97
CA ALA A 17 5.82 -19.90 8.19
C ALA A 17 4.61 -19.62 9.07
N HIS A 18 3.87 -18.55 8.75
CA HIS A 18 2.61 -18.28 9.44
C HIS A 18 1.60 -19.40 9.12
N PRO A 19 0.75 -19.84 10.09
CA PRO A 19 -0.35 -20.74 9.80
C PRO A 19 -1.18 -20.26 8.60
N ASN A 20 -1.61 -21.18 7.73
CA ASN A 20 -2.36 -20.89 6.50
C ASN A 20 -1.58 -20.04 5.46
N LYS A 21 -0.25 -20.03 5.52
CA LYS A 21 0.62 -19.60 4.41
C LYS A 21 1.45 -20.78 3.91
N PRO A 22 1.97 -20.70 2.68
CA PRO A 22 2.84 -21.74 2.15
C PRO A 22 4.10 -21.93 3.01
N SER A 23 4.57 -23.17 3.14
CA SER A 23 5.73 -23.51 3.99
C SER A 23 7.03 -22.86 3.52
N TRP A 24 7.12 -22.44 2.25
CA TRP A 24 8.25 -21.71 1.69
C TRP A 24 8.22 -20.21 1.99
N ALA A 25 7.10 -19.66 2.48
CA ALA A 25 7.01 -18.27 2.92
C ALA A 25 7.57 -18.15 4.35
N ASN A 26 8.87 -18.41 4.46
CA ASN A 26 9.53 -18.75 5.72
C ASN A 26 10.81 -17.95 5.96
N LEU A 27 11.09 -16.91 5.18
CA LEU A 27 12.34 -16.16 5.28
C LEU A 27 12.16 -14.81 5.98
N VAL A 28 13.17 -14.44 6.76
CA VAL A 28 13.35 -13.08 7.31
C VAL A 28 14.78 -12.64 7.03
N ALA A 29 14.93 -11.44 6.45
CA ALA A 29 16.23 -10.83 6.19
C ALA A 29 16.65 -9.89 7.32
N HIS A 30 17.96 -9.86 7.60
CA HIS A 30 18.60 -8.99 8.59
C HIS A 30 19.82 -8.32 7.97
N ILE A 31 20.15 -7.13 8.46
CA ILE A 31 21.43 -6.49 8.16
C ILE A 31 22.46 -7.07 9.12
N HIS A 32 23.62 -7.50 8.63
CA HIS A 32 24.68 -8.07 9.49
C HIS A 32 26.01 -7.30 9.43
N VAL A 33 26.11 -6.27 8.59
CA VAL A 33 27.29 -5.42 8.50
C VAL A 33 27.17 -4.23 9.46
N ASP A 34 28.22 -4.02 10.28
CA ASP A 34 28.34 -2.90 11.21
C ASP A 34 29.85 -2.55 11.39
N PRO A 35 30.31 -1.31 11.10
CA PRO A 35 29.53 -0.19 10.58
C PRO A 35 29.10 -0.39 9.12
N VAL A 36 27.96 0.19 8.73
CA VAL A 36 27.50 0.20 7.35
C VAL A 36 28.43 1.08 6.49
N PRO A 37 28.86 0.63 5.29
CA PRO A 37 29.64 1.45 4.38
C PRO A 37 28.98 2.80 4.07
N GLN A 38 29.75 3.89 4.16
CA GLN A 38 29.23 5.25 3.99
C GLN A 38 28.66 5.52 2.60
N ASP A 39 29.16 4.82 1.57
CA ASP A 39 28.66 4.90 0.20
C ASP A 39 27.27 4.23 0.03
N LEU A 40 26.79 3.50 1.05
CA LEU A 40 25.44 2.92 1.14
C LEU A 40 24.46 3.77 1.97
N CYS A 41 24.88 4.95 2.42
CA CYS A 41 24.11 5.85 3.27
C CYS A 41 23.54 7.06 2.53
N GLY A 42 22.46 7.61 3.08
CA GLY A 42 21.80 8.82 2.60
C GLY A 42 20.82 8.57 1.45
N PRO A 43 20.19 9.63 0.92
CA PRO A 43 19.23 9.49 -0.16
C PRO A 43 19.89 9.09 -1.48
N GLY A 44 19.21 8.30 -2.30
CA GLY A 44 19.74 7.83 -3.58
C GLY A 44 18.81 6.91 -4.35
N LEU A 45 19.34 6.32 -5.41
CA LEU A 45 18.67 5.34 -6.26
C LEU A 45 19.39 4.00 -6.17
N TYR A 46 18.64 2.90 -6.19
CA TYR A 46 19.19 1.56 -6.21
C TYR A 46 18.55 0.69 -7.29
N ALA A 47 19.29 -0.33 -7.69
CA ALA A 47 18.82 -1.39 -8.57
C ALA A 47 19.17 -2.75 -7.98
N LEU A 48 18.31 -3.74 -8.23
CA LEU A 48 18.47 -5.12 -7.76
C LEU A 48 18.42 -6.09 -8.94
N PHE A 49 19.30 -7.07 -8.89
CA PHE A 49 19.50 -8.07 -9.93
C PHE A 49 19.43 -9.45 -9.32
N LEU A 50 18.89 -10.42 -10.06
CA LEU A 50 18.91 -11.84 -9.73
C LEU A 50 19.62 -12.56 -10.87
N ASP A 51 20.71 -13.28 -10.56
CA ASP A 51 21.56 -13.95 -11.55
C ASP A 51 22.00 -13.00 -12.70
N GLY A 52 22.32 -11.75 -12.34
CA GLY A 52 22.74 -10.72 -13.28
C GLY A 52 21.60 -10.08 -14.11
N ALA A 53 20.34 -10.48 -13.93
CA ALA A 53 19.19 -9.86 -14.59
C ALA A 53 18.49 -8.83 -13.68
N LEU A 54 18.34 -7.60 -14.17
CA LEU A 54 17.60 -6.54 -13.48
C LEU A 54 16.15 -6.96 -13.20
N PHE A 55 15.71 -6.87 -11.94
CA PHE A 55 14.31 -7.08 -11.59
C PHE A 55 13.64 -5.90 -10.90
N TYR A 56 14.40 -4.97 -10.30
CA TYR A 56 13.81 -3.83 -9.60
C TYR A 56 14.72 -2.60 -9.63
N ILE A 57 14.11 -1.42 -9.79
CA ILE A 57 14.74 -0.12 -9.54
C ILE A 57 13.90 0.61 -8.50
N GLY A 58 14.54 1.24 -7.52
CA GLY A 58 13.84 1.99 -6.48
C GLY A 58 14.62 3.22 -6.02
N LEU A 59 13.90 4.10 -5.33
CA LEU A 59 14.50 5.22 -4.59
C LEU A 59 14.56 4.95 -3.08
N HIS A 60 15.59 5.48 -2.44
CA HIS A 60 15.78 5.50 -0.98
C HIS A 60 15.93 6.95 -0.54
N VAL A 61 15.15 7.37 0.45
CA VAL A 61 15.21 8.73 1.02
C VAL A 61 15.74 8.69 2.45
N GLY A 62 15.45 7.64 3.21
CA GLY A 62 15.55 7.67 4.67
C GLY A 62 14.44 8.50 5.32
N ALA A 63 14.40 8.52 6.65
CA ALA A 63 13.61 9.47 7.43
C ALA A 63 14.19 10.88 7.23
N ASP A 64 13.35 11.84 6.83
CA ASP A 64 13.69 13.27 6.66
C ASP A 64 14.96 13.56 5.82
N ALA A 65 15.28 12.65 4.89
CA ALA A 65 16.52 12.69 4.13
C ALA A 65 17.78 12.67 5.01
N ASP A 66 17.82 11.85 6.05
CA ASP A 66 19.01 11.71 6.90
C ASP A 66 20.21 11.12 6.11
N PRO A 67 21.38 11.80 6.06
CA PRO A 67 22.59 11.31 5.38
C PRO A 67 23.16 10.02 5.98
N GLY A 68 22.84 9.68 7.23
CA GLY A 68 23.33 8.49 7.93
C GLY A 68 22.46 7.25 7.71
N LEU A 69 21.27 7.36 7.13
CA LEU A 69 20.36 6.23 7.00
C LEU A 69 20.71 5.33 5.80
N PRO A 70 20.96 4.02 6.01
CA PRO A 70 21.44 3.14 4.96
C PRO A 70 20.33 2.63 4.04
N VAL A 71 20.65 2.42 2.76
CA VAL A 71 19.76 1.78 1.78
C VAL A 71 19.46 0.32 2.13
N LEU A 72 20.28 -0.31 2.98
CA LEU A 72 20.14 -1.70 3.41
C LEU A 72 18.77 -2.00 4.02
N GLU A 73 18.14 -1.03 4.68
CA GLU A 73 16.78 -1.12 5.22
C GLU A 73 15.73 -1.35 4.13
N ARG A 74 15.96 -0.84 2.91
CA ARG A 74 15.13 -1.13 1.74
C ARG A 74 15.48 -2.48 1.15
N TRP A 75 16.76 -2.79 0.99
CA TRP A 75 17.19 -4.05 0.38
C TRP A 75 16.72 -5.26 1.18
N LYS A 76 16.79 -5.24 2.52
CA LYS A 76 16.29 -6.34 3.36
C LYS A 76 14.82 -6.68 3.06
N LEU A 77 13.99 -5.68 2.80
CA LEU A 77 12.57 -5.88 2.44
C LEU A 77 12.42 -6.44 1.03
N HIS A 78 13.27 -6.01 0.10
CA HIS A 78 13.19 -6.42 -1.30
C HIS A 78 13.73 -7.83 -1.55
N VAL A 79 14.85 -8.25 -0.93
CA VAL A 79 15.48 -9.55 -1.23
C VAL A 79 14.56 -10.74 -0.95
N VAL A 80 13.79 -10.70 0.15
CA VAL A 80 12.82 -11.75 0.49
C VAL A 80 11.40 -11.42 -0.01
N GLY A 81 11.05 -10.13 -0.13
CA GLY A 81 9.71 -9.72 -0.54
C GLY A 81 9.47 -9.83 -2.05
N GLN A 82 10.49 -9.61 -2.88
CA GLN A 82 10.39 -9.72 -4.34
C GLN A 82 10.40 -11.18 -4.79
N THR A 83 11.08 -12.05 -4.06
CA THR A 83 11.14 -13.50 -4.29
C THR A 83 9.92 -14.24 -3.69
N LEU A 84 9.02 -13.50 -3.04
CA LEU A 84 7.87 -13.99 -2.27
C LEU A 84 8.21 -14.95 -1.12
N ARG A 85 9.48 -15.19 -0.81
CA ARG A 85 9.87 -16.09 0.30
C ARG A 85 9.70 -15.46 1.69
N ALA A 86 9.36 -14.17 1.80
CA ALA A 86 9.18 -13.50 3.09
C ALA A 86 8.06 -14.12 3.95
N LYS A 87 8.29 -14.30 5.26
CA LYS A 87 7.22 -14.72 6.20
C LYS A 87 5.99 -13.80 6.17
N ALA A 88 6.26 -12.51 5.95
CA ALA A 88 5.26 -11.46 5.94
C ALA A 88 4.53 -11.28 4.60
N ILE A 89 4.64 -12.21 3.62
CA ILE A 89 3.91 -12.04 2.36
C ILE A 89 2.40 -11.90 2.61
N SER A 90 1.82 -10.90 1.95
CA SER A 90 0.40 -10.66 1.88
C SER A 90 0.10 -9.87 0.61
N PHE A 91 -1.09 -10.08 0.08
CA PHE A 91 -1.58 -9.48 -1.15
C PHE A 91 -2.86 -8.71 -0.85
N SER A 92 -3.10 -7.66 -1.63
CA SER A 92 -4.45 -7.14 -1.76
C SER A 92 -5.25 -8.08 -2.68
N PRO A 93 -6.60 -8.09 -2.57
CA PRO A 93 -7.43 -9.02 -3.34
C PRO A 93 -7.17 -9.01 -4.85
N THR A 94 -6.97 -7.83 -5.44
CA THR A 94 -6.78 -7.68 -6.89
C THR A 94 -5.48 -8.35 -7.39
N PRO A 95 -4.27 -8.04 -6.85
CA PRO A 95 -3.06 -8.79 -7.15
C PRO A 95 -3.17 -10.29 -6.93
N LEU A 96 -3.77 -10.76 -5.82
CA LEU A 96 -3.86 -12.20 -5.58
C LEU A 96 -4.74 -12.89 -6.63
N ASN A 97 -5.89 -12.30 -6.95
CA ASN A 97 -6.76 -12.79 -8.03
C ASN A 97 -6.02 -12.84 -9.38
N GLN A 98 -5.21 -11.82 -9.70
CA GLN A 98 -4.39 -11.83 -10.92
C GLN A 98 -3.38 -12.98 -10.95
N VAL A 99 -2.80 -13.34 -9.81
CA VAL A 99 -1.84 -14.46 -9.69
C VAL A 99 -2.56 -15.80 -9.84
N LEU A 100 -3.66 -16.01 -9.11
CA LEU A 100 -4.39 -17.29 -9.11
C LEU A 100 -5.06 -17.60 -10.47
N ARG A 101 -5.56 -16.56 -11.14
CA ARG A 101 -6.26 -16.64 -12.43
C ARG A 101 -5.37 -16.30 -13.63
N GLY A 102 -4.08 -16.10 -13.40
CA GLY A 102 -3.12 -15.82 -14.47
C GLY A 102 -3.10 -16.95 -15.50
N PRO A 103 -2.81 -16.65 -16.78
CA PRO A 103 -2.82 -17.63 -17.86
C PRO A 103 -1.77 -18.74 -17.69
N ASP A 104 -0.75 -18.51 -16.85
CA ASP A 104 0.30 -19.47 -16.57
C ASP A 104 -0.06 -20.31 -15.34
N ALA A 105 -0.22 -21.62 -15.55
CA ALA A 105 -0.26 -22.60 -14.47
C ALA A 105 1.13 -22.72 -13.82
N SER A 106 1.48 -21.73 -13.00
CA SER A 106 2.74 -21.72 -12.27
C SER A 106 2.62 -22.51 -10.96
N GLY A 107 3.70 -23.19 -10.59
CA GLY A 107 3.79 -23.86 -9.29
C GLY A 107 3.62 -22.89 -8.12
N LEU A 108 3.96 -21.61 -8.29
CA LEU A 108 3.71 -20.56 -7.31
C LEU A 108 2.20 -20.36 -7.08
N ALA A 109 1.43 -20.22 -8.15
CA ALA A 109 -0.01 -20.02 -8.06
C ALA A 109 -0.70 -21.24 -7.44
N ASP A 110 -0.26 -22.45 -7.77
CA ASP A 110 -0.77 -23.68 -7.17
C ASP A 110 -0.43 -23.79 -5.68
N ASP A 111 0.80 -23.46 -5.29
CA ASP A 111 1.20 -23.44 -3.89
C ASP A 111 0.41 -22.39 -3.08
N LEU A 112 0.15 -21.22 -3.65
CA LEU A 112 -0.69 -20.20 -3.02
C LEU A 112 -2.15 -20.66 -2.92
N ALA A 113 -2.70 -21.24 -3.99
CA ALA A 113 -4.05 -21.77 -4.05
C ALA A 113 -4.27 -22.86 -3.00
N ALA A 114 -3.30 -23.76 -2.79
CA ALA A 114 -3.40 -24.84 -1.81
C ALA A 114 -3.59 -24.35 -0.36
N CYS A 115 -3.25 -23.09 -0.07
CA CYS A 115 -3.49 -22.48 1.24
C CYS A 115 -4.84 -21.79 1.36
N LEU A 116 -5.61 -21.65 0.28
CA LEU A 116 -6.87 -20.92 0.26
C LEU A 116 -8.08 -21.88 0.33
N PRO A 117 -9.21 -21.46 0.93
CA PRO A 117 -10.36 -22.34 1.17
C PRO A 117 -10.91 -23.04 -0.08
N ASN A 118 -10.90 -22.35 -1.23
CA ASN A 118 -11.42 -22.87 -2.50
C ASN A 118 -10.34 -22.94 -3.59
N GLY A 119 -9.07 -23.08 -3.20
CA GLY A 119 -8.00 -23.17 -4.18
C GLY A 119 -7.91 -21.92 -5.07
N ARG A 120 -7.73 -22.15 -6.38
CA ARG A 120 -7.69 -21.09 -7.42
C ARG A 120 -9.03 -20.36 -7.59
N ASP A 121 -10.14 -21.00 -7.22
CA ASP A 121 -11.50 -20.45 -7.33
C ASP A 121 -11.90 -19.59 -6.13
N THR A 122 -10.98 -19.39 -5.18
CA THR A 122 -11.19 -18.51 -4.04
C THR A 122 -11.53 -17.10 -4.51
N ASP A 123 -12.71 -16.61 -4.12
CA ASP A 123 -13.04 -15.19 -4.28
C ASP A 123 -12.24 -14.36 -3.28
N CYS A 124 -11.11 -13.81 -3.71
CA CYS A 124 -10.25 -13.00 -2.84
C CYS A 124 -10.93 -11.72 -2.31
N HIS A 125 -12.09 -11.31 -2.85
CA HIS A 125 -12.86 -10.16 -2.35
C HIS A 125 -13.92 -10.55 -1.33
N ALA A 126 -14.42 -11.78 -1.36
CA ALA A 126 -15.41 -12.31 -0.42
C ALA A 126 -14.82 -13.28 0.61
N ALA A 127 -13.55 -13.67 0.46
CA ALA A 127 -12.88 -14.60 1.36
C ALA A 127 -12.87 -14.09 2.80
N THR A 128 -13.18 -14.99 3.73
CA THR A 128 -12.94 -14.87 5.17
C THR A 128 -11.52 -14.34 5.43
N PRO A 129 -11.26 -13.59 6.53
CA PRO A 129 -9.92 -13.08 6.85
C PRO A 129 -8.85 -14.17 6.70
N HIS A 130 -7.94 -13.98 5.74
CA HIS A 130 -6.90 -14.95 5.42
C HIS A 130 -5.52 -14.28 5.52
N PRO A 131 -4.48 -14.94 6.06
CA PRO A 131 -3.16 -14.33 6.22
C PRO A 131 -2.48 -13.90 4.90
N LEU A 132 -2.87 -14.48 3.76
CA LEU A 132 -2.45 -14.01 2.43
C LEU A 132 -3.23 -12.78 1.94
N LEU A 133 -4.37 -12.45 2.56
CA LEU A 133 -5.30 -11.37 2.20
C LEU A 133 -5.43 -10.37 3.36
N GLY A 134 -4.43 -9.50 3.51
CA GLY A 134 -4.39 -8.56 4.64
C GLY A 134 -3.41 -7.40 4.50
N GLY A 135 -2.79 -7.21 3.33
CA GLY A 135 -1.83 -6.12 3.14
C GLY A 135 -1.40 -5.99 1.67
N SER A 136 -0.65 -4.94 1.34
CA SER A 136 -0.21 -4.62 -0.02
C SER A 136 1.30 -4.86 -0.23
N HIS A 137 1.88 -5.79 0.54
CA HIS A 137 3.32 -6.07 0.45
C HIS A 137 3.70 -6.73 -0.87
N CYS A 138 2.84 -7.58 -1.43
CA CYS A 138 3.08 -8.33 -2.66
C CYS A 138 2.17 -7.81 -3.79
N THR A 139 2.78 -7.47 -4.92
CA THR A 139 2.07 -7.05 -6.14
C THR A 139 2.09 -8.17 -7.17
N ALA A 140 1.22 -8.09 -8.19
CA ALA A 140 1.19 -9.06 -9.27
C ALA A 140 2.52 -9.10 -10.04
N GLN A 141 3.22 -7.97 -10.14
CA GLN A 141 4.57 -7.88 -10.72
C GLN A 141 5.60 -8.73 -9.95
N LYS A 142 5.60 -8.64 -8.61
CA LYS A 142 6.50 -9.47 -7.79
C LYS A 142 6.21 -10.95 -7.96
N ALA A 143 4.92 -11.29 -8.02
CA ALA A 143 4.50 -12.67 -8.24
C ALA A 143 4.85 -13.18 -9.64
N ALA A 144 4.70 -12.36 -10.68
CA ALA A 144 5.13 -12.71 -12.03
C ALA A 144 6.65 -12.97 -12.10
N PHE A 145 7.45 -12.12 -11.44
CA PHE A 145 8.88 -12.35 -11.28
C PHE A 145 9.19 -13.64 -10.51
N ALA A 146 8.62 -13.82 -9.32
CA ALA A 146 8.85 -15.03 -8.53
C ALA A 146 8.42 -16.30 -9.28
N SER A 147 7.31 -16.25 -10.00
CA SER A 147 6.81 -17.32 -10.87
C SER A 147 7.83 -17.72 -11.94
N ALA A 148 8.40 -16.74 -12.65
CA ALA A 148 9.40 -16.97 -13.70
C ALA A 148 10.69 -17.64 -13.19
N HIS A 149 10.96 -17.57 -11.88
CA HIS A 149 12.13 -18.15 -11.24
C HIS A 149 11.78 -19.24 -10.22
N TRP A 150 10.52 -19.72 -10.22
CA TRP A 150 9.95 -20.41 -9.05
C TRP A 150 10.67 -21.69 -8.68
N ASP A 151 11.02 -22.52 -9.67
CA ASP A 151 11.75 -23.77 -9.44
C ASP A 151 13.06 -23.54 -8.69
N SER A 152 13.74 -22.42 -9.01
CA SER A 152 14.99 -22.04 -8.37
C SER A 152 14.80 -21.32 -7.03
N LEU A 153 13.66 -20.64 -6.82
CA LEU A 153 13.40 -19.83 -5.62
C LEU A 153 12.73 -20.63 -4.51
N ARG A 154 11.83 -21.56 -4.84
CA ARG A 154 11.03 -22.34 -3.87
C ARG A 154 11.90 -23.14 -2.90
N SER A 155 12.98 -23.73 -3.42
CA SER A 155 13.85 -24.66 -2.69
C SER A 155 15.23 -24.07 -2.35
N ALA A 156 15.51 -22.83 -2.76
CA ALA A 156 16.78 -22.20 -2.45
C ALA A 156 16.99 -22.10 -0.93
N ALA A 157 18.15 -22.58 -0.47
CA ALA A 157 18.64 -22.30 0.86
C ALA A 157 18.86 -20.78 1.02
N PRO A 158 18.68 -20.21 2.23
CA PRO A 158 18.79 -18.77 2.47
C PRO A 158 20.07 -18.12 1.89
N ASP A 159 21.23 -18.73 2.13
CA ASP A 159 22.51 -18.18 1.67
C ASP A 159 22.64 -18.26 0.16
N ALA A 160 22.18 -19.36 -0.45
CA ALA A 160 22.15 -19.53 -1.89
C ALA A 160 21.22 -18.52 -2.59
N LEU A 161 20.15 -18.09 -1.92
CA LEU A 161 19.28 -17.03 -2.43
C LEU A 161 20.02 -15.68 -2.47
N LEU A 162 20.70 -15.31 -1.37
CA LEU A 162 21.42 -14.05 -1.29
C LEU A 162 22.62 -13.99 -2.25
N ALA A 163 23.33 -15.10 -2.45
CA ALA A 163 24.46 -15.21 -3.37
C ALA A 163 24.09 -14.84 -4.81
N ARG A 164 22.81 -15.02 -5.17
CA ARG A 164 22.29 -14.73 -6.51
C ARG A 164 21.86 -13.28 -6.69
N ILE A 165 21.79 -12.51 -5.61
CA ILE A 165 21.30 -11.13 -5.65
C ILE A 165 22.46 -10.16 -5.67
N THR A 166 22.48 -9.30 -6.68
CA THR A 166 23.40 -8.18 -6.79
C THR A 166 22.64 -6.87 -6.60
N CYS A 167 23.25 -5.94 -5.89
CA CYS A 167 22.69 -4.64 -5.57
C CYS A 167 23.59 -3.53 -6.11
N LEU A 168 22.98 -2.47 -6.65
CA LEU A 168 23.64 -1.22 -7.00
C LEU A 168 23.03 -0.10 -6.18
N PHE A 169 23.83 0.86 -5.70
CA PHE A 169 23.33 2.05 -5.04
C PHE A 169 24.12 3.30 -5.41
N ARG A 170 23.40 4.28 -5.94
CA ARG A 170 23.92 5.61 -6.26
C ARG A 170 23.34 6.61 -5.26
N PRO A 171 24.11 7.04 -4.23
CA PRO A 171 23.68 8.15 -3.38
C PRO A 171 23.64 9.45 -4.20
N LEU A 172 22.90 10.43 -3.68
CA LEU A 172 22.95 11.79 -4.22
C LEU A 172 24.39 12.35 -4.18
N PRO A 173 24.77 13.23 -5.12
CA PRO A 173 26.08 13.87 -5.13
C PRO A 173 26.40 14.59 -3.81
N ALA A 174 27.67 14.61 -3.41
CA ALA A 174 28.11 15.29 -2.20
C ALA A 174 27.63 16.76 -2.14
N GLY A 175 27.29 17.24 -0.94
CA GLY A 175 26.78 18.60 -0.72
C GLY A 175 25.30 18.80 -1.06
N TRP A 176 24.55 17.72 -1.37
CA TRP A 176 23.10 17.81 -1.62
C TRP A 176 22.33 18.36 -0.41
N ASP A 177 22.85 18.15 0.80
CA ASP A 177 22.23 18.54 2.07
C ASP A 177 22.20 20.06 2.25
N ALA A 178 23.23 20.76 1.77
CA ALA A 178 23.28 22.23 1.74
C ALA A 178 22.22 22.84 0.81
N LEU A 179 21.77 22.10 -0.20
CA LEU A 179 20.70 22.54 -1.11
C LEU A 179 19.31 22.50 -0.47
N LEU A 180 19.19 21.98 0.75
CA LEU A 180 17.95 21.95 1.52
C LEU A 180 17.86 23.05 2.58
N ASP A 181 18.68 24.10 2.46
CA ASP A 181 18.58 25.24 3.35
C ASP A 181 17.17 25.83 3.33
N GLY A 182 16.63 26.14 4.51
CA GLY A 182 15.25 26.58 4.69
C GLY A 182 14.17 25.48 4.70
N ALA A 183 14.50 24.19 4.53
CA ALA A 183 13.56 23.08 4.71
C ALA A 183 13.76 22.33 6.04
N ALA A 184 12.67 21.97 6.73
CA ALA A 184 12.73 21.28 8.03
C ALA A 184 12.01 19.93 8.05
N GLY A 185 12.56 18.95 8.78
CA GLY A 185 11.98 17.63 9.02
C GLY A 185 11.46 16.97 7.73
N ARG A 186 10.17 16.61 7.73
CA ARG A 186 9.50 15.94 6.61
C ARG A 186 9.61 16.69 5.28
N GLU A 187 9.70 18.01 5.28
CA GLU A 187 9.83 18.81 4.05
C GLU A 187 11.08 18.43 3.25
N ARG A 188 12.18 18.16 3.96
CA ARG A 188 13.45 17.71 3.37
C ARG A 188 13.26 16.41 2.61
N GLY A 189 12.68 15.41 3.26
CA GLY A 189 12.39 14.11 2.66
C GLY A 189 11.41 14.20 1.49
N ASP A 190 10.34 14.99 1.62
CA ASP A 190 9.35 15.21 0.57
C ASP A 190 9.92 15.99 -0.63
N TRP A 191 10.86 16.91 -0.43
CA TRP A 191 11.56 17.60 -1.51
C TRP A 191 12.49 16.66 -2.26
N VAL A 192 13.40 16.00 -1.54
CA VAL A 192 14.36 15.03 -2.09
C VAL A 192 13.66 13.95 -2.90
N ARG A 193 12.58 13.36 -2.33
CA ARG A 193 11.81 12.31 -3.00
C ARG A 193 11.22 12.79 -4.32
N GLU A 194 10.51 13.91 -4.31
CA GLU A 194 9.64 14.28 -5.43
C GLU A 194 10.35 15.13 -6.48
N GLN A 195 11.32 15.95 -6.09
CA GLN A 195 12.03 16.85 -7.00
C GLN A 195 13.31 16.23 -7.57
N TRP A 196 13.97 15.35 -6.82
CA TRP A 196 15.27 14.81 -7.23
C TRP A 196 15.18 13.33 -7.59
N LEU A 197 14.69 12.49 -6.69
CA LEU A 197 14.76 11.04 -6.86
C LEU A 197 13.66 10.48 -7.76
N ARG A 198 12.39 10.84 -7.57
CA ARG A 198 11.26 10.30 -8.34
C ARG A 198 11.38 10.59 -9.85
N PRO A 199 11.72 11.81 -10.31
CA PRO A 199 11.91 12.04 -11.75
C PRO A 199 13.05 11.21 -12.34
N ALA A 200 14.12 10.97 -11.57
CA ALA A 200 15.23 10.12 -11.98
C ALA A 200 14.85 8.63 -11.99
N GLU A 201 14.17 8.13 -10.95
CA GLU A 201 13.62 6.78 -10.86
C GLU A 201 12.67 6.49 -12.03
N THR A 202 11.70 7.38 -12.30
CA THR A 202 10.74 7.23 -13.40
C THR A 202 11.46 7.03 -14.73
N ARG A 203 12.45 7.88 -15.06
CA ARG A 203 13.23 7.74 -16.31
C ARG A 203 13.97 6.42 -16.40
N LEU A 204 14.56 5.95 -15.30
CA LEU A 204 15.26 4.66 -15.28
C LEU A 204 14.29 3.49 -15.44
N VAL A 205 13.14 3.54 -14.75
CA VAL A 205 12.11 2.49 -14.84
C VAL A 205 11.48 2.46 -16.23
N GLU A 206 11.22 3.61 -16.85
CA GLU A 206 10.73 3.69 -18.23
C GLU A 206 11.75 3.14 -19.22
N ARG A 207 13.04 3.48 -19.05
CA ARG A 207 14.13 3.00 -19.90
C ARG A 207 14.35 1.49 -19.80
N PHE A 208 14.45 0.97 -18.57
CA PHE A 208 14.90 -0.40 -18.33
C PHE A 208 13.76 -1.39 -18.08
N ARG A 209 12.56 -0.90 -17.78
CA ARG A 209 11.34 -1.70 -17.58
C ARG A 209 11.53 -2.92 -16.67
N PRO A 210 12.09 -2.78 -15.45
CA PRO A 210 12.24 -3.89 -14.51
C PRO A 210 10.90 -4.54 -14.15
N ILE A 211 10.86 -5.86 -14.13
CA ILE A 211 9.62 -6.63 -13.95
C ILE A 211 8.88 -6.34 -12.65
N CYS A 212 9.57 -6.05 -11.53
CA CYS A 212 8.94 -5.84 -10.22
C CYS A 212 8.43 -4.41 -9.98
N ASN A 213 8.62 -3.47 -10.92
CA ASN A 213 8.11 -2.10 -10.78
C ASN A 213 6.63 -2.04 -11.22
N ALA A 214 5.77 -1.48 -10.35
CA ALA A 214 4.31 -1.54 -10.54
C ALA A 214 3.78 -0.90 -11.83
N CYS A 215 4.49 0.09 -12.38
CA CYS A 215 4.12 0.75 -13.64
C CYS A 215 4.50 -0.05 -14.89
N ILE A 216 5.21 -1.18 -14.74
CA ILE A 216 5.57 -2.05 -15.86
C ILE A 216 4.50 -3.15 -16.00
N PRO A 217 3.76 -3.18 -17.14
CA PRO A 217 2.82 -4.26 -17.40
C PRO A 217 3.53 -5.62 -17.46
N ILE A 218 2.90 -6.64 -16.87
CA ILE A 218 3.39 -8.02 -16.92
C ILE A 218 3.57 -8.44 -18.39
N GLY A 219 4.69 -9.11 -18.69
CA GLY A 219 5.05 -9.52 -20.05
C GLY A 219 5.72 -8.44 -20.91
N THR A 220 5.85 -7.20 -20.43
CA THR A 220 6.47 -6.09 -21.20
C THR A 220 7.80 -5.61 -20.63
N HIS A 221 8.38 -6.36 -19.68
CA HIS A 221 9.67 -6.05 -19.08
C HIS A 221 10.81 -6.33 -20.07
N HIS A 222 11.97 -5.69 -19.90
CA HIS A 222 13.14 -5.99 -20.71
C HIS A 222 13.89 -7.19 -20.11
N PRO A 223 13.98 -8.35 -20.80
CA PRO A 223 14.72 -9.48 -20.27
C PRO A 223 16.23 -9.17 -20.29
N ARG A 224 16.94 -9.58 -19.23
CA ARG A 224 18.41 -9.65 -19.16
C ARG A 224 19.15 -8.34 -19.44
N LEU A 225 18.91 -7.33 -18.61
CA LEU A 225 19.77 -6.15 -18.55
C LEU A 225 20.91 -6.37 -17.57
N ASP A 226 22.14 -6.13 -18.02
CA ASP A 226 23.33 -6.30 -17.22
C ASP A 226 23.54 -5.15 -16.21
N ALA A 227 24.23 -5.45 -15.11
CA ALA A 227 24.50 -4.49 -14.05
C ALA A 227 25.43 -3.34 -14.49
N GLY A 228 26.26 -3.54 -15.51
CA GLY A 228 27.16 -2.54 -16.06
C GLY A 228 26.40 -1.42 -16.76
N GLU A 229 25.45 -1.75 -17.64
CA GLU A 229 24.62 -0.77 -18.35
C GLU A 229 23.77 0.05 -17.38
N VAL A 230 23.09 -0.61 -16.45
CA VAL A 230 22.26 0.06 -15.44
C VAL A 230 23.13 0.89 -14.50
N GLY A 231 24.31 0.39 -14.13
CA GLY A 231 25.29 1.12 -13.33
C GLY A 231 25.77 2.39 -14.01
N ALA A 232 26.09 2.33 -15.31
CA ALA A 232 26.47 3.51 -16.10
C ALA A 232 25.32 4.53 -16.20
N ALA A 233 24.08 4.08 -16.36
CA ALA A 233 22.92 4.97 -16.35
C ALA A 233 22.71 5.62 -14.98
N LEU A 234 22.84 4.87 -13.88
CA LEU A 234 22.75 5.41 -12.52
C LEU A 234 23.82 6.47 -12.24
N GLU A 235 25.04 6.30 -12.73
CA GLU A 235 26.11 7.30 -12.53
C GLU A 235 25.81 8.66 -13.17
N THR A 236 25.02 8.65 -14.25
CA THR A 236 24.73 9.84 -15.06
C THR A 236 23.30 10.37 -14.89
N ILE A 237 22.45 9.69 -14.08
CA ILE A 237 21.02 9.99 -14.04
C ILE A 237 20.70 11.34 -13.38
N PHE A 238 21.52 11.74 -12.40
CA PHE A 238 21.35 13.00 -11.72
C PHE A 238 21.88 14.16 -12.58
N PRO A 239 21.17 15.29 -12.64
CA PRO A 239 21.68 16.47 -13.33
C PRO A 239 22.97 16.96 -12.66
N ALA A 240 23.78 17.70 -13.42
CA ALA A 240 25.02 18.29 -12.91
C ALA A 240 24.79 19.20 -11.68
N ALA A 241 23.62 19.83 -11.60
CA ALA A 241 23.15 20.58 -10.43
C ALA A 241 21.73 20.17 -10.08
N LEU A 242 21.51 19.78 -8.82
CA LEU A 242 20.19 19.54 -8.28
C LEU A 242 19.51 20.88 -7.96
N PRO A 243 18.19 21.02 -8.20
CA PRO A 243 17.49 22.25 -7.86
C PRO A 243 17.47 22.43 -6.33
N PRO A 244 17.86 23.61 -5.80
CA PRO A 244 17.78 23.88 -4.37
C PRO A 244 16.33 23.87 -3.89
N PHE A 245 16.14 23.71 -2.59
CA PHE A 245 14.83 23.80 -1.98
C PHE A 245 14.22 25.17 -2.26
N ASP A 246 13.01 25.16 -2.82
CA ASP A 246 12.23 26.35 -3.10
C ASP A 246 10.92 26.26 -2.30
N ARG A 247 10.81 27.14 -1.31
CA ARG A 247 9.64 27.26 -0.42
C ARG A 247 8.36 27.50 -1.23
N ALA A 248 8.38 28.38 -2.22
CA ALA A 248 7.20 28.71 -3.01
C ALA A 248 6.75 27.52 -3.86
N VAL A 249 7.69 26.78 -4.47
CA VAL A 249 7.37 25.55 -5.22
C VAL A 249 6.84 24.46 -4.30
N TYR A 250 7.45 24.28 -3.14
CA TYR A 250 7.00 23.32 -2.13
C TYR A 250 5.58 23.65 -1.67
N ASP A 251 5.32 24.88 -1.27
CA ASP A 251 4.03 25.34 -0.78
C ASP A 251 2.96 25.27 -1.88
N ALA A 252 3.29 25.63 -3.13
CA ALA A 252 2.37 25.48 -4.25
C ALA A 252 2.00 24.00 -4.48
N ARG A 253 2.97 23.09 -4.37
CA ARG A 253 2.72 21.64 -4.46
C ARG A 253 1.87 21.14 -3.28
N VAL A 254 2.16 21.59 -2.07
CA VAL A 254 1.39 21.25 -0.86
C VAL A 254 -0.03 21.83 -0.95
N ALA A 255 -0.21 23.03 -1.48
CA ALA A 255 -1.52 23.65 -1.68
C ALA A 255 -2.34 22.94 -2.78
N ARG A 256 -1.66 22.42 -3.82
CA ARG A 256 -2.28 21.54 -4.82
C ARG A 256 -2.68 20.18 -4.24
N ARG A 257 -1.99 19.71 -3.19
CA ARG A 257 -2.49 18.58 -2.40
C ARG A 257 -3.68 19.10 -1.59
N ARG A 258 -4.88 18.54 -1.79
CA ARG A 258 -6.07 18.94 -1.02
C ARG A 258 -5.74 18.97 0.48
N PRO A 259 -5.77 20.13 1.17
CA PRO A 259 -5.35 20.22 2.55
C PRO A 259 -6.15 19.23 3.39
N ALA A 260 -5.47 18.63 4.37
CA ALA A 260 -6.15 17.97 5.47
C ALA A 260 -7.02 19.05 6.18
N PRO A 261 -8.34 18.85 6.35
CA PRO A 261 -9.21 19.71 7.12
C PRO A 261 -8.59 19.93 8.48
N ARG A 262 -8.79 21.13 9.00
CA ARG A 262 -8.28 21.57 10.29
C ARG A 262 -8.56 20.58 11.44
N ALA A 263 -9.71 19.89 11.39
CA ALA A 263 -10.05 18.81 12.32
C ALA A 263 -9.06 17.62 12.33
N LEU A 264 -8.40 17.29 11.20
CA LEU A 264 -7.34 16.28 11.12
C LEU A 264 -6.01 16.79 11.70
N VAL A 265 -5.71 18.08 11.57
CA VAL A 265 -4.47 18.64 12.14
C VAL A 265 -4.60 18.76 13.66
N GLU A 266 -5.78 19.12 14.16
CA GLU A 266 -6.08 19.22 15.60
C GLU A 266 -6.19 17.85 16.28
N ALA A 267 -6.70 16.81 15.60
CA ALA A 267 -6.78 15.45 16.15
C ALA A 267 -5.43 14.72 16.26
N TYR A 268 -4.40 15.16 15.53
CA TYR A 268 -3.07 14.53 15.47
C TYR A 268 -1.96 15.38 16.11
N ALA A 269 -2.30 16.51 16.73
CA ALA A 269 -1.33 17.38 17.40
C ALA A 269 -0.81 16.83 18.75
N ALA A 270 -1.32 15.70 19.23
CA ALA A 270 -0.73 14.97 20.35
C ALA A 270 0.32 13.98 19.83
N PRO A 271 1.58 14.03 20.31
CA PRO A 271 2.62 13.10 19.87
C PRO A 271 2.35 11.71 20.47
N GLY A 272 1.59 10.90 19.73
CA GLY A 272 1.42 9.48 19.98
C GLY A 272 1.90 8.70 18.78
N THR A 273 3.16 8.28 18.79
CA THR A 273 3.67 7.24 17.87
C THR A 273 3.01 5.92 18.25
N VAL A 274 1.89 5.56 17.63
CA VAL A 274 1.32 4.22 17.76
C VAL A 274 2.03 3.33 16.73
N ALA A 275 2.87 2.44 17.23
CA ALA A 275 3.47 1.37 16.44
C ALA A 275 2.39 0.37 15.99
N ASP A 276 2.49 -0.12 14.75
CA ASP A 276 1.58 -1.11 14.13
C ASP A 276 1.35 -2.36 15.01
N ASP A 277 2.28 -2.69 15.89
CA ASP A 277 2.22 -3.86 16.78
C ASP A 277 1.10 -3.75 17.85
N HIS A 278 0.72 -2.54 18.26
CA HIS A 278 -0.25 -2.34 19.34
C HIS A 278 -1.72 -2.51 18.88
N VAL A 279 -1.98 -2.33 17.58
CA VAL A 279 -3.32 -2.47 16.99
C VAL A 279 -3.69 -3.95 16.81
N ALA A 280 -2.70 -4.83 16.64
CA ALA A 280 -2.94 -6.27 16.51
C ALA A 280 -3.35 -6.92 17.85
N GLU A 281 -2.73 -6.50 18.96
CA GLU A 281 -2.94 -7.06 20.30
C GLU A 281 -4.32 -6.66 20.86
N LEU A 282 -4.74 -5.39 20.68
CA LEU A 282 -6.05 -4.91 21.13
C LEU A 282 -7.24 -5.50 20.34
N ALA A 283 -7.03 -5.96 19.10
CA ALA A 283 -8.11 -6.50 18.27
C ALA A 283 -8.55 -7.90 18.71
N GLU A 284 -7.61 -8.69 19.26
CA GLU A 284 -7.86 -10.05 19.72
C GLU A 284 -8.63 -10.07 21.06
N ASP A 285 -8.40 -9.07 21.93
CA ASP A 285 -9.09 -8.95 23.23
C ASP A 285 -10.56 -8.49 23.12
N GLU A 286 -10.91 -7.70 22.10
CA GLU A 286 -12.27 -7.16 21.90
C GLU A 286 -13.15 -7.99 20.94
N GLY A 287 -12.62 -9.06 20.36
CA GLY A 287 -13.35 -9.90 19.39
C GLY A 287 -13.68 -9.20 18.06
N LEU A 288 -13.01 -8.08 17.76
CA LEU A 288 -13.21 -7.27 16.57
C LEU A 288 -12.24 -7.69 15.45
N SER A 289 -12.65 -7.52 14.19
CA SER A 289 -11.69 -7.65 13.10
C SER A 289 -10.64 -6.52 13.15
N ARG A 290 -9.40 -6.76 12.69
CA ARG A 290 -8.33 -5.73 12.72
C ARG A 290 -8.73 -4.42 12.05
N GLY A 291 -9.46 -4.50 10.93
CA GLY A 291 -9.92 -3.29 10.26
C GLY A 291 -11.15 -2.66 10.91
N GLU A 292 -11.98 -3.42 11.63
CA GLU A 292 -13.01 -2.85 12.50
C GLU A 292 -12.39 -2.08 13.67
N LEU A 293 -11.43 -2.67 14.37
CA LEU A 293 -10.72 -1.96 15.45
C LEU A 293 -10.04 -0.71 14.91
N ALA A 294 -9.29 -0.82 13.81
CA ALA A 294 -8.61 0.32 13.19
C ALA A 294 -9.60 1.38 12.65
N PHE A 295 -10.81 0.99 12.24
CA PHE A 295 -11.87 1.92 11.85
C PHE A 295 -12.45 2.62 13.08
N ARG A 296 -12.80 1.86 14.13
CA ARG A 296 -13.38 2.38 15.38
C ARG A 296 -12.41 3.29 16.13
N GLN A 297 -11.12 2.97 16.16
CA GLN A 297 -10.07 3.85 16.73
C GLN A 297 -9.95 5.20 16.00
N ARG A 298 -10.46 5.31 14.77
CA ARG A 298 -10.47 6.55 13.98
C ARG A 298 -11.77 7.34 14.11
N LEU A 299 -12.78 6.79 14.77
CA LEU A 299 -14.05 7.46 15.00
C LEU A 299 -13.97 8.37 16.22
N SER A 300 -14.71 9.48 16.16
CA SER A 300 -15.07 10.21 17.38
C SER A 300 -16.10 9.40 18.19
N PRO A 301 -16.35 9.74 19.47
CA PRO A 301 -17.42 9.08 20.24
C PRO A 301 -18.78 9.10 19.53
N ALA A 302 -19.14 10.22 18.89
CA ALA A 302 -20.35 10.32 18.08
C ALA A 302 -20.32 9.39 16.85
N GLY A 303 -19.14 9.25 16.22
CA GLY A 303 -18.95 8.32 15.10
C GLY A 303 -19.11 6.87 15.52
N SER A 304 -18.55 6.48 16.66
CA SER A 304 -18.74 5.14 17.22
C SER A 304 -20.21 4.87 17.54
N SER A 305 -20.89 5.79 18.23
CA SER A 305 -22.33 5.65 18.52
C SER A 305 -23.19 5.58 17.26
N LEU A 306 -22.88 6.36 16.24
CA LEU A 306 -23.59 6.31 14.95
C LEU A 306 -23.39 4.97 14.24
N VAL A 307 -22.17 4.42 14.28
CA VAL A 307 -21.87 3.11 13.69
C VAL A 307 -22.61 2.01 14.43
N ASP A 308 -22.62 2.01 15.76
CA ASP A 308 -23.36 1.02 16.54
C ASP A 308 -24.87 1.12 16.25
N ALA A 309 -25.43 2.34 16.24
CA ALA A 309 -26.83 2.56 15.88
C ALA A 309 -27.16 2.16 14.43
N LEU A 310 -26.21 2.28 13.49
CA LEU A 310 -26.36 1.80 12.12
C LEU A 310 -26.37 0.28 12.05
N LEU A 311 -25.49 -0.40 12.79
CA LEU A 311 -25.44 -1.86 12.85
C LEU A 311 -26.75 -2.41 13.42
N ASP A 312 -27.26 -1.80 14.49
CA ASP A 312 -28.51 -2.19 15.15
C ASP A 312 -29.75 -1.92 14.28
N ALA A 313 -29.77 -0.81 13.54
CA ALA A 313 -30.91 -0.40 12.71
C ALA A 313 -30.89 -1.01 11.29
N CYS A 314 -29.87 -1.78 10.92
CA CYS A 314 -29.71 -2.25 9.55
C CYS A 314 -30.76 -3.32 9.19
N PRO A 315 -31.64 -3.11 8.20
CA PRO A 315 -32.68 -4.07 7.87
C PRO A 315 -32.11 -5.27 7.09
N ALA A 316 -32.79 -6.42 7.19
CA ALA A 316 -32.33 -7.72 6.70
C ALA A 316 -31.79 -7.83 5.25
N PRO A 317 -32.23 -7.06 4.22
CA PRO A 317 -31.57 -7.14 2.91
C PRO A 317 -30.18 -6.51 2.92
N PHE A 318 -29.88 -5.60 3.85
CA PHE A 318 -28.58 -4.95 3.99
C PHE A 318 -27.73 -5.67 5.02
N GLN A 319 -26.46 -5.86 4.68
CA GLN A 319 -25.49 -6.47 5.57
C GLN A 319 -24.29 -5.52 5.73
N PRO A 320 -24.15 -4.88 6.90
CA PRO A 320 -22.97 -4.13 7.22
C PRO A 320 -21.80 -5.09 7.54
N TYR A 321 -20.61 -4.76 7.08
CA TYR A 321 -19.41 -5.54 7.36
C TYR A 321 -18.16 -4.66 7.31
N PHE A 322 -17.15 -5.00 8.11
CA PHE A 322 -15.85 -4.34 8.10
C PHE A 322 -14.86 -5.12 7.21
N THR A 323 -13.89 -4.42 6.63
CA THR A 323 -12.80 -5.08 5.89
C THR A 323 -11.49 -5.01 6.67
N ASN A 324 -10.40 -5.55 6.12
CA ASN A 324 -9.05 -5.36 6.68
C ASN A 324 -8.49 -3.96 6.41
N VAL A 325 -9.20 -3.15 5.63
CA VAL A 325 -9.00 -1.70 5.54
C VAL A 325 -9.93 -1.07 6.58
N PRO A 326 -9.53 0.02 7.26
CA PRO A 326 -10.37 0.73 8.22
C PRO A 326 -11.52 1.43 7.51
N ASP A 327 -12.51 0.64 7.09
CA ASP A 327 -13.74 1.01 6.43
C ASP A 327 -14.88 0.07 6.84
N LEU A 328 -16.10 0.62 6.89
CA LEU A 328 -17.36 -0.10 7.07
C LEU A 328 -18.08 -0.12 5.73
N ARG A 329 -18.68 -1.24 5.33
CA ARG A 329 -19.36 -1.40 4.05
C ARG A 329 -20.74 -1.97 4.25
N ILE A 330 -21.67 -1.65 3.34
CA ILE A 330 -23.00 -2.25 3.28
C ILE A 330 -23.17 -2.94 1.92
N ARG A 331 -23.61 -4.20 1.93
CA ARG A 331 -23.96 -5.00 0.73
C ARG A 331 -25.40 -5.49 0.78
N LEU A 332 -25.92 -5.93 -0.38
CA LEU A 332 -27.25 -6.53 -0.51
C LEU A 332 -27.20 -8.07 -0.38
N GLY A 333 -27.52 -8.63 0.79
CA GLY A 333 -27.42 -10.08 1.07
C GLY A 333 -25.98 -10.62 1.22
N GLU A 334 -25.84 -11.91 1.53
CA GLU A 334 -24.55 -12.54 1.92
C GLU A 334 -23.51 -12.61 0.80
N ALA A 335 -23.93 -12.79 -0.45
CA ALA A 335 -23.05 -12.79 -1.63
C ALA A 335 -23.17 -11.47 -2.43
N GLY A 336 -23.72 -10.43 -1.79
CA GLY A 336 -24.11 -9.18 -2.42
C GLY A 336 -22.97 -8.31 -2.89
N ARG A 337 -23.25 -7.51 -3.93
CA ARG A 337 -22.39 -6.38 -4.31
C ARG A 337 -22.37 -5.35 -3.18
N THR A 338 -21.21 -4.74 -2.94
CA THR A 338 -21.13 -3.57 -2.04
C THR A 338 -21.88 -2.40 -2.66
N LEU A 339 -22.83 -1.86 -1.91
CA LEU A 339 -23.68 -0.74 -2.28
C LEU A 339 -23.11 0.58 -1.76
N MET A 340 -22.59 0.54 -0.54
CA MET A 340 -22.10 1.70 0.19
C MET A 340 -20.83 1.37 0.96
N MET A 341 -19.94 2.35 1.11
CA MET A 341 -18.71 2.25 1.89
C MET A 341 -18.51 3.52 2.71
N LEU A 342 -18.27 3.36 4.00
CA LEU A 342 -17.95 4.40 4.97
C LEU A 342 -16.47 4.33 5.30
N ARG A 343 -15.77 5.43 5.05
CA ARG A 343 -14.38 5.61 5.46
C ARG A 343 -14.28 6.76 6.43
N THR A 344 -13.49 6.57 7.48
CA THR A 344 -13.07 7.70 8.29
C THR A 344 -12.01 8.47 7.53
N ALA A 345 -12.24 9.74 7.29
CA ALA A 345 -11.14 10.65 7.05
C ALA A 345 -11.44 11.96 7.75
N ARG A 346 -10.45 12.48 8.48
CA ARG A 346 -10.51 13.87 8.94
C ARG A 346 -11.65 14.11 9.95
N GLY A 347 -11.94 13.11 10.79
CA GLY A 347 -13.01 13.13 11.80
C GLY A 347 -14.43 13.03 11.22
N GLN A 348 -14.56 12.96 9.90
CA GLN A 348 -15.81 12.84 9.18
C GLN A 348 -15.97 11.44 8.60
N LEU A 349 -17.22 11.08 8.31
CA LEU A 349 -17.56 9.87 7.59
C LEU A 349 -17.70 10.21 6.10
N HIS A 350 -16.78 9.68 5.29
CA HIS A 350 -16.94 9.71 3.85
C HIS A 350 -17.75 8.49 3.41
N CYS A 351 -18.96 8.76 2.95
CA CYS A 351 -19.88 7.78 2.42
C CYS A 351 -19.75 7.73 0.90
N PHE A 352 -19.26 6.61 0.37
CA PHE A 352 -19.19 6.32 -1.05
C PHE A 352 -20.34 5.39 -1.42
N SER A 353 -21.03 5.67 -2.52
CA SER A 353 -22.25 4.96 -2.91
C SER A 353 -22.26 4.64 -4.40
N LYS A 354 -22.93 3.54 -4.77
CA LYS A 354 -23.21 3.19 -6.17
C LYS A 354 -24.34 4.00 -6.80
N ALA A 355 -25.16 4.69 -6.01
CA ALA A 355 -26.12 5.65 -6.55
C ALA A 355 -25.38 6.84 -7.19
N ASP A 356 -25.93 7.38 -8.27
CA ASP A 356 -25.36 8.57 -8.91
C ASP A 356 -25.51 9.83 -8.03
N VAL A 357 -24.77 10.88 -8.40
CA VAL A 357 -24.73 12.15 -7.66
C VAL A 357 -26.11 12.80 -7.54
N ALA A 358 -26.91 12.77 -8.60
CA ALA A 358 -28.22 13.40 -8.61
C ALA A 358 -29.18 12.68 -7.66
N THR A 359 -29.18 11.35 -7.68
CA THR A 359 -29.99 10.50 -6.80
C THR A 359 -29.63 10.72 -5.32
N VAL A 360 -28.34 10.75 -4.98
CA VAL A 360 -27.90 10.99 -3.59
C VAL A 360 -28.15 12.43 -3.14
N ALA A 361 -27.96 13.43 -4.02
CA ALA A 361 -28.29 14.82 -3.72
C ALA A 361 -29.81 15.05 -3.57
N ALA A 362 -30.63 14.24 -4.25
CA ALA A 362 -32.09 14.29 -4.20
C ALA A 362 -32.69 13.58 -2.98
N LEU A 363 -31.89 12.90 -2.14
CA LEU A 363 -32.33 12.43 -0.83
C LEU A 363 -32.70 13.66 0.02
N LYS A 364 -34.00 13.99 0.00
CA LYS A 364 -34.53 15.22 0.59
C LYS A 364 -34.51 15.16 2.11
N THR A 365 -34.41 16.34 2.68
CA THR A 365 -34.72 16.70 4.06
C THR A 365 -36.09 16.16 4.46
N GLY A 366 -36.11 15.16 5.34
CA GLY A 366 -37.28 14.76 6.11
C GLY A 366 -36.93 14.84 7.60
N PRO A 367 -37.90 15.10 8.50
CA PRO A 367 -37.65 15.15 9.94
C PRO A 367 -36.98 13.86 10.45
N ASP A 368 -37.22 12.74 9.78
CA ASP A 368 -36.67 11.42 10.14
C ASP A 368 -35.23 11.19 9.67
N LEU A 369 -34.71 12.01 8.73
CA LEU A 369 -33.34 11.89 8.20
C LEU A 369 -32.35 12.88 8.85
N GLY A 370 -32.84 13.83 9.66
CA GLY A 370 -32.01 14.77 10.41
C GLY A 370 -31.30 15.83 9.56
N LEU A 371 -31.78 16.07 8.33
CA LEU A 371 -31.15 17.02 7.41
C LEU A 371 -31.95 18.32 7.29
N GLU A 372 -31.29 19.47 7.52
CA GLU A 372 -31.84 20.81 7.25
C GLU A 372 -31.67 21.25 5.79
N ARG A 373 -30.75 20.60 5.05
CA ARG A 373 -30.46 20.82 3.61
C ARG A 373 -30.13 19.50 2.92
N GLY A 374 -30.32 19.44 1.60
CA GLY A 374 -29.95 18.27 0.79
C GLY A 374 -28.45 17.94 0.86
N LEU A 375 -28.09 16.70 0.56
CA LEU A 375 -26.70 16.23 0.64
C LEU A 375 -25.84 16.84 -0.47
N ALA A 376 -24.66 17.32 -0.09
CA ALA A 376 -23.61 17.71 -1.04
C ALA A 376 -22.90 16.45 -1.56
N ALA A 377 -23.46 15.82 -2.59
CA ALA A 377 -22.86 14.68 -3.26
C ALA A 377 -21.88 15.12 -4.36
N GLU A 378 -20.76 14.42 -4.48
CA GLU A 378 -19.71 14.64 -5.47
C GLU A 378 -19.49 13.38 -6.32
N PRO A 379 -19.11 13.49 -7.60
CA PRO A 379 -18.76 12.32 -8.41
C PRO A 379 -17.44 11.70 -7.93
N VAL A 380 -17.30 10.39 -8.14
CA VAL A 380 -16.04 9.67 -7.89
C VAL A 380 -15.50 9.19 -9.23
N GLU A 381 -14.32 9.70 -9.60
CA GLU A 381 -13.67 9.33 -10.85
C GLU A 381 -12.93 8.00 -10.73
N ASN A 382 -13.05 7.14 -11.75
CA ASN A 382 -12.32 5.87 -11.86
C ASN A 382 -12.57 4.87 -10.70
N ASP A 383 -13.73 4.92 -10.06
CA ASP A 383 -14.15 4.01 -8.98
C ASP A 383 -15.50 3.34 -9.32
N PRO A 384 -15.76 2.08 -8.91
CA PRO A 384 -17.08 1.47 -9.04
C PRO A 384 -18.19 2.17 -8.23
N MET A 385 -17.84 3.01 -7.25
CA MET A 385 -18.76 3.94 -6.58
C MET A 385 -18.97 5.17 -7.45
N ARG A 386 -20.22 5.63 -7.58
CA ARG A 386 -20.60 6.73 -8.48
C ARG A 386 -20.68 8.07 -7.77
N SER A 387 -20.91 8.07 -6.46
CA SER A 387 -21.02 9.29 -5.66
C SER A 387 -20.29 9.18 -4.32
N ARG A 388 -19.91 10.34 -3.78
CA ARG A 388 -19.36 10.52 -2.45
C ARG A 388 -20.08 11.65 -1.73
N VAL A 389 -20.44 11.40 -0.47
CA VAL A 389 -20.94 12.40 0.47
C VAL A 389 -20.03 12.43 1.67
N THR A 390 -19.80 13.62 2.22
CA THR A 390 -19.07 13.79 3.48
C THR A 390 -20.07 14.11 4.58
N LEU A 391 -20.06 13.31 5.64
CA LEU A 391 -21.03 13.35 6.73
C LEU A 391 -20.33 13.69 8.04
N ASP A 392 -20.93 14.59 8.81
CA ASP A 392 -20.53 14.83 10.20
C ASP A 392 -21.19 13.76 11.08
N PRO A 393 -20.44 12.89 11.76
CA PRO A 393 -21.00 11.83 12.61
C PRO A 393 -21.87 12.35 13.76
N ALA A 394 -21.73 13.63 14.17
CA ALA A 394 -22.56 14.21 15.23
C ALA A 394 -23.98 14.55 14.78
N THR A 395 -24.20 14.71 13.47
CA THR A 395 -25.51 15.09 12.90
C THR A 395 -26.07 14.07 11.93
N ALA A 396 -25.23 13.19 11.39
CA ALA A 396 -25.65 12.08 10.57
C ALA A 396 -26.44 11.06 11.39
N THR A 397 -27.45 10.47 10.76
CA THR A 397 -28.32 9.46 11.38
C THR A 397 -28.14 8.11 10.69
N PRO A 398 -28.41 6.98 11.37
CA PRO A 398 -28.50 5.67 10.73
C PRO A 398 -29.47 5.66 9.55
N ALA A 399 -30.63 6.32 9.71
CA ALA A 399 -31.66 6.41 8.69
C ALA A 399 -31.15 7.06 7.39
N LEU A 400 -30.30 8.09 7.49
CA LEU A 400 -29.66 8.70 6.35
C LEU A 400 -28.72 7.74 5.61
N LEU A 401 -27.87 7.03 6.35
CA LEU A 401 -26.94 6.05 5.79
C LEU A 401 -27.68 4.90 5.10
N LEU A 402 -28.79 4.44 5.69
CA LEU A 402 -29.65 3.43 5.10
C LEU A 402 -30.39 3.94 3.86
N ALA A 403 -30.81 5.21 3.82
CA ALA A 403 -31.40 5.81 2.63
C ALA A 403 -30.40 5.88 1.47
N ILE A 404 -29.13 6.19 1.74
CA ILE A 404 -28.06 6.15 0.73
C ILE A 404 -27.83 4.72 0.23
N ALA A 405 -27.83 3.73 1.13
CA ALA A 405 -27.70 2.32 0.75
C ALA A 405 -28.90 1.83 -0.08
N GLN A 406 -30.12 2.27 0.23
CA GLN A 406 -31.34 1.95 -0.52
C GLN A 406 -31.31 2.52 -1.94
N ALA A 407 -30.96 3.80 -2.08
CA ALA A 407 -30.78 4.42 -3.40
C ALA A 407 -29.71 3.69 -4.23
N ALA A 408 -28.65 3.22 -3.59
CA ALA A 408 -27.61 2.43 -4.24
C ALA A 408 -28.09 1.04 -4.67
N ALA A 409 -29.00 0.42 -3.90
CA ALA A 409 -29.60 -0.87 -4.22
C ALA A 409 -30.50 -0.78 -5.45
N GLU A 410 -31.31 0.27 -5.55
CA GLU A 410 -32.18 0.55 -6.70
C GLU A 410 -31.35 0.78 -7.97
N ALA A 411 -30.29 1.59 -7.87
CA ALA A 411 -29.40 1.90 -8.99
C ALA A 411 -28.57 0.72 -9.52
N VAL A 412 -28.55 -0.43 -8.82
CA VAL A 412 -27.90 -1.66 -9.29
C VAL A 412 -28.88 -2.78 -9.64
N ALA A 413 -30.18 -2.57 -9.39
CA ALA A 413 -31.26 -3.45 -9.81
C ALA A 413 -31.73 -3.13 -11.24
N ASP A 414 -31.59 -1.87 -11.66
CA ASP A 414 -31.66 -1.39 -13.05
C ASP A 414 -30.37 -1.70 -13.83
#